data_AF-A0A7S3XBH6-F1
#
_entry.id   AF-A0A7S3XBH6-F1
#
_cell.length_a   1.000
_cell.length_b   1.000
_cell.length_c   1.000
_cell.angle_alpha   90.00
_cell.angle_beta   90.00
_cell.angle_gamma   90.00
#
_symmetry.space_group_name_H-M   'P 1'
#
loop_
_entity.id
_entity.type
_entity.pdbx_description
1 polymer ?
#
loop_
_entity_poly.entity_id
_entity_poly.type
_entity_poly.pdbx_seq_one_letter_code
_entity_poly.pdbx_strand_id
1 'polypeptide(L)'
;GRAAERCVDTLLELIKTKNPYIVQEAVVVIRDIFRKYPGKYEIIISDLCENLDSLDEPEAKAAMVWIIGEYAERIDNSPDLLESFLESFQEEPANVQLQLLT
;
A
#
# COMPACT_ATOMS: atom_id res chain seq x y z
N GLY A 1 -18.00 -9.86 -10.52
CA GLY A 1 -16.93 -10.84 -10.74
C GLY A 1 -15.93 -10.35 -11.75
N ARG A 2 -16.16 -10.62 -13.04
CA ARG A 2 -15.20 -10.39 -14.14
C ARG A 2 -14.70 -8.96 -14.39
N ALA A 3 -15.50 -7.93 -14.08
CA ALA A 3 -15.07 -6.54 -14.29
C ALA A 3 -14.02 -6.10 -13.26
N ALA A 4 -14.19 -6.48 -11.98
CA ALA A 4 -13.24 -6.14 -10.93
C ALA A 4 -11.88 -6.82 -11.13
N GLU A 5 -11.90 -8.08 -11.58
CA GLU A 5 -10.69 -8.85 -11.90
C GLU A 5 -9.88 -8.18 -13.02
N ARG A 6 -10.54 -7.78 -14.12
CA ARG A 6 -9.88 -7.02 -15.19
C ARG A 6 -9.36 -5.66 -14.75
N CYS A 7 -10.06 -4.96 -13.85
CA CYS A 7 -9.57 -3.68 -13.31
C CYS A 7 -8.32 -3.88 -12.45
N VAL A 8 -8.29 -4.94 -11.64
CA VAL A 8 -7.11 -5.30 -10.84
C VAL A 8 -5.93 -5.66 -11.76
N ASP A 9 -6.15 -6.46 -12.81
CA ASP A 9 -5.11 -6.81 -13.77
C ASP A 9 -4.52 -5.58 -14.49
N THR A 10 -5.36 -4.60 -14.86
CA THR A 10 -4.88 -3.35 -15.46
C THR A 10 -4.13 -2.47 -14.45
N LEU A 11 -4.59 -2.39 -13.21
CA LEU A 11 -3.88 -1.67 -12.14
C LEU A 11 -2.52 -2.32 -11.84
N LEU A 12 -2.45 -3.65 -11.89
CA LEU A 12 -1.22 -4.43 -11.77
C LEU A 12 -0.22 -4.09 -12.88
N GLU A 13 -0.67 -3.99 -14.13
CA GLU A 13 0.18 -3.57 -15.25
C GLU A 13 0.70 -2.14 -15.07
N LEU A 14 -0.15 -1.25 -14.53
CA LEU A 14 0.21 0.15 -14.28
C LEU A 14 1.26 0.29 -13.18
N ILE A 15 1.19 -0.48 -12.09
CA ILE A 15 2.23 -0.49 -11.04
C ILE A 15 3.58 -0.94 -11.61
N LYS A 16 3.57 -1.92 -12.51
CA LYS A 16 4.78 -2.41 -13.19
C LYS A 16 5.44 -1.39 -14.11
N THR A 17 4.75 -0.30 -14.47
CA THR A 17 5.36 0.81 -15.23
C THR A 17 6.37 1.62 -14.41
N LYS A 18 6.40 1.42 -13.08
CA LYS A 18 7.31 2.11 -12.13
C LYS A 18 7.27 3.64 -12.21
N ASN A 19 6.16 4.21 -12.68
CA ASN A 19 5.95 5.65 -12.60
C ASN A 19 5.49 6.00 -11.17
N PRO A 20 6.23 6.81 -10.40
CA PRO A 20 5.93 7.09 -9.00
C PRO A 20 4.51 7.63 -8.77
N TYR A 21 4.03 8.52 -9.65
CA TYR A 21 2.69 9.07 -9.55
C TYR A 21 1.60 7.99 -9.73
N ILE A 22 1.79 7.11 -10.72
CA ILE A 22 0.84 6.02 -11.00
C ILE A 22 0.84 5.00 -9.86
N VAL A 23 2.01 4.69 -9.30
CA VAL A 23 2.14 3.75 -8.18
C VAL A 23 1.37 4.28 -6.96
N GLN A 24 1.47 5.56 -6.66
CA GLN A 24 0.80 6.16 -5.51
C GLN A 24 -0.72 6.11 -5.60
N GLU A 25 -1.28 6.53 -6.74
CA GLU A 25 -2.71 6.40 -7.01
C GLU A 25 -3.18 4.93 -6.94
N ALA A 26 -2.36 4.01 -7.47
CA ALA A 26 -2.68 2.59 -7.45
C ALA A 26 -2.69 2.03 -6.01
N VAL A 27 -1.76 2.43 -5.13
CA VAL A 27 -1.72 2.00 -3.72
C VAL A 27 -3.03 2.36 -3.00
N VAL A 28 -3.52 3.59 -3.20
CA VAL A 28 -4.78 4.05 -2.60
C VAL A 28 -5.96 3.20 -3.09
N VAL A 29 -6.02 2.92 -4.40
CA VAL A 29 -7.07 2.09 -4.99
C VAL A 29 -6.98 0.64 -4.50
N ILE A 30 -5.78 0.08 -4.34
CA ILE A 30 -5.59 -1.29 -3.87
C ILE A 30 -6.02 -1.47 -2.43
N ARG A 31 -5.72 -0.51 -1.55
CA ARG A 31 -6.27 -0.50 -0.17
C ARG A 31 -7.79 -0.67 -0.21
N ASP A 32 -8.47 0.09 -1.05
CA ASP A 32 -9.94 0.03 -1.14
C ASP A 32 -10.44 -1.30 -1.73
N ILE A 33 -9.69 -1.89 -2.66
CA ILE A 33 -9.95 -3.23 -3.21
C ILE A 33 -9.80 -4.29 -2.11
N PHE A 34 -8.75 -4.24 -1.30
CA PHE A 34 -8.54 -5.16 -0.18
C PHE A 34 -9.65 -5.06 0.87
N ARG A 35 -10.08 -3.84 1.22
CA ARG A 35 -11.22 -3.62 2.14
C ARG A 35 -12.52 -4.19 1.57
N LYS A 36 -12.71 -4.11 0.26
CA LYS A 36 -13.92 -4.61 -0.43
C LYS A 36 -13.89 -6.11 -0.68
N TYR A 37 -12.71 -6.70 -0.89
CA TYR A 37 -12.51 -8.10 -1.21
C TYR A 37 -11.39 -8.71 -0.35
N PRO A 38 -11.63 -8.92 0.96
CA PRO A 38 -10.62 -9.47 1.86
C PRO A 38 -10.13 -10.84 1.39
N GLY A 39 -8.84 -11.11 1.52
CA GLY A 39 -8.25 -12.41 1.16
C GLY A 39 -7.99 -12.60 -0.34
N LYS A 40 -8.14 -11.57 -1.17
CA LYS A 40 -7.98 -11.66 -2.64
C LYS A 40 -6.90 -10.73 -3.14
N TYR A 41 -6.25 -11.15 -4.23
CA TYR A 41 -5.24 -10.38 -4.96
C TYR A 41 -3.98 -10.04 -4.14
N GLU A 42 -3.70 -10.81 -3.10
CA GLU A 42 -2.57 -10.59 -2.18
C GLU A 42 -1.19 -10.69 -2.85
N ILE A 43 -1.12 -11.30 -4.04
CA ILE A 43 0.12 -11.39 -4.84
C ILE A 43 0.74 -10.03 -5.15
N ILE A 44 -0.06 -8.95 -5.15
CA ILE A 44 0.39 -7.59 -5.40
C ILE A 44 1.16 -6.97 -4.24
N ILE A 45 1.04 -7.53 -3.03
CA ILE A 45 1.61 -6.95 -1.81
C ILE A 45 3.14 -6.83 -1.92
N SER A 46 3.81 -7.83 -2.49
CA SER A 46 5.26 -7.77 -2.69
C SER A 46 5.66 -6.63 -3.64
N ASP A 47 4.94 -6.48 -4.76
CA ASP A 47 5.19 -5.40 -5.72
C ASP A 47 4.97 -4.01 -5.07
N LEU A 48 3.98 -3.89 -4.19
CA LEU A 48 3.71 -2.66 -3.44
C LEU A 48 4.84 -2.32 -2.46
N CYS A 49 5.29 -3.29 -1.67
CA CYS A 49 6.39 -3.10 -0.72
C CYS A 49 7.70 -2.71 -1.40
N GLU A 50 7.99 -3.24 -2.60
CA GLU A 50 9.19 -2.87 -3.38
C GLU A 50 9.20 -1.39 -3.84
N ASN A 51 8.04 -0.72 -3.87
CA ASN A 51 7.93 0.67 -4.31
C ASN A 51 7.69 1.65 -3.15
N LEU A 52 7.85 1.22 -1.90
CA LEU A 52 7.57 2.02 -0.71
C LEU A 52 8.38 3.32 -0.65
N ASP A 53 9.65 3.27 -1.05
CA ASP A 53 10.55 4.44 -1.09
C ASP A 53 10.12 5.51 -2.12
N SER A 54 9.21 5.18 -3.03
CA SER A 54 8.71 6.10 -4.06
C SER A 54 7.46 6.87 -3.65
N LEU A 55 6.92 6.63 -2.45
CA LEU A 55 5.70 7.27 -1.96
C LEU A 55 6.03 8.60 -1.25
N ASP A 56 5.51 9.70 -1.78
CA ASP A 56 5.62 11.04 -1.18
C ASP A 56 4.26 11.60 -0.75
N GLU A 57 3.16 11.18 -1.36
CA GLU A 57 1.82 11.61 -1.04
C GLU A 57 1.32 11.04 0.30
N PRO A 58 0.78 11.89 1.19
CA PRO A 58 0.26 11.47 2.49
C PRO A 58 -0.80 10.37 2.42
N GLU A 59 -1.64 10.40 1.39
CA GLU A 59 -2.73 9.43 1.24
C GLU A 59 -2.19 8.05 0.83
N ALA A 60 -1.22 8.02 -0.10
CA ALA A 60 -0.56 6.80 -0.52
C ALA A 60 0.25 6.17 0.63
N LYS A 61 0.98 6.98 1.39
CA LYS A 61 1.70 6.52 2.60
C LYS A 61 0.75 5.92 3.63
N ALA A 62 -0.34 6.62 3.97
CA ALA A 62 -1.33 6.10 4.92
C ALA A 62 -1.97 4.79 4.39
N ALA A 63 -2.29 4.72 3.10
CA ALA A 63 -2.80 3.50 2.49
C ALA A 63 -1.79 2.34 2.58
N MET A 64 -0.50 2.61 2.36
CA MET A 64 0.56 1.62 2.48
C MET A 64 0.71 1.11 3.92
N VAL A 65 0.73 2.01 4.91
CA VAL A 65 0.81 1.63 6.34
C VAL A 65 -0.37 0.73 6.72
N TRP A 66 -1.59 1.05 6.26
CA TRP A 66 -2.76 0.20 6.48
C TRP A 66 -2.58 -1.19 5.87
N ILE A 67 -2.09 -1.27 4.62
CA ILE A 67 -1.86 -2.55 3.93
C ILE A 67 -0.83 -3.39 4.70
N ILE A 68 0.28 -2.79 5.13
CA ILE A 68 1.33 -3.49 5.87
C ILE A 68 0.80 -3.99 7.21
N GLY A 69 0.04 -3.19 7.94
CA GLY A 69 -0.56 -3.59 9.22
C GLY A 69 -1.58 -4.72 9.08
N GLU A 70 -2.52 -4.59 8.13
CA GLU A 70 -3.59 -5.58 7.90
C GLU A 70 -3.03 -6.93 7.42
N TYR A 71 -1.96 -6.90 6.62
CA TYR A 71 -1.34 -8.09 6.02
C TYR A 71 0.02 -8.43 6.66
N ALA A 72 0.31 -7.95 7.87
CA ALA A 72 1.59 -8.14 8.55
C ALA A 72 2.00 -9.62 8.65
N GLU A 73 1.05 -10.53 8.90
CA GLU A 73 1.31 -11.98 8.97
C GLU A 73 1.79 -12.61 7.65
N ARG A 74 1.66 -11.90 6.52
CA ARG A 74 2.08 -12.34 5.19
C ARG A 74 3.31 -11.62 4.66
N ILE A 75 3.75 -10.58 5.35
CA ILE A 75 4.88 -9.73 4.95
C ILE A 75 5.99 -9.97 5.97
N ASP A 76 6.99 -10.77 5.60
CA ASP A 76 8.04 -11.20 6.53
C ASP A 76 8.81 -10.02 7.16
N ASN A 77 8.99 -8.93 6.42
CA ASN A 77 9.68 -7.72 6.87
C ASN A 77 8.72 -6.59 7.30
N SER A 78 7.46 -6.90 7.63
CA SER A 78 6.49 -5.88 8.05
C SER A 78 6.96 -5.03 9.24
N PRO A 79 7.69 -5.56 10.26
CA PRO A 79 8.16 -4.74 11.36
C PRO A 79 9.16 -3.68 10.90
N ASP A 80 10.12 -4.06 10.05
CA ASP A 80 11.15 -3.16 9.52
C ASP A 80 10.52 -2.05 8.65
N LEU A 81 9.51 -2.42 7.85
CA LEU A 81 8.80 -1.46 7.00
C LEU A 81 7.96 -0.47 7.82
N LEU A 82 7.36 -0.90 8.93
CA LEU A 82 6.64 0.01 9.82
C LEU A 82 7.60 0.89 10.63
N GLU A 83 8.74 0.34 11.03
CA GLU A 83 9.78 1.07 11.78
C GLU A 83 10.31 2.26 10.97
N SER A 84 10.49 2.13 9.66
CA SER A 84 10.92 3.27 8.81
C SER A 84 9.94 4.45 8.81
N PHE A 85 8.63 4.19 8.86
CA PHE A 85 7.62 5.24 9.04
C PHE A 85 7.59 5.80 10.48
N LEU A 86 7.99 5.01 11.48
CA LEU A 86 8.07 5.46 12.86
C LEU A 86 9.29 6.35 13.13
N GLU A 87 10.41 6.12 12.42
CA GLU A 87 11.61 6.97 12.52
C GLU A 87 11.31 8.43 12.15
N SER A 88 10.47 8.66 11.13
CA SER A 88 10.03 9.98 10.69
C SER A 88 8.66 10.41 11.27
N PHE A 89 8.14 9.73 12.31
CA PHE A 89 6.75 9.90 12.76
C PHE A 89 6.32 11.35 12.99
N GLN A 90 7.16 12.17 13.62
CA GLN A 90 6.84 13.58 13.91
C GLN A 90 6.82 14.47 12.66
N GLU A 91 7.50 14.05 11.60
CA GLU A 91 7.57 14.73 10.31
C GLU A 91 6.46 14.25 9.36
N GLU A 92 5.87 13.09 9.63
CA GLU A 92 4.77 12.54 8.84
C GLU A 92 3.45 13.31 9.05
N PRO A 93 2.61 13.43 8.01
CA PRO A 93 1.28 14.01 8.09
C PRO A 93 0.36 13.33 9.12
N ALA A 94 -0.57 14.08 9.71
CA ALA A 94 -1.46 13.58 10.77
C ALA A 94 -2.26 12.32 10.39
N ASN A 95 -2.65 12.18 9.12
CA ASN A 95 -3.36 10.98 8.64
C ASN A 95 -2.45 9.74 8.59
N VAL A 96 -1.16 9.90 8.29
CA VAL A 96 -0.16 8.82 8.32
C VAL A 96 0.12 8.42 9.77
N GLN A 97 0.31 9.41 10.65
CA GLN A 97 0.50 9.18 12.09
C GLN A 97 -0.64 8.38 12.72
N LEU A 98 -1.89 8.74 12.42
CA LEU A 98 -3.05 8.01 12.94
C LEU A 98 -3.06 6.55 12.48
N GLN A 99 -2.64 6.30 11.25
CA GLN A 99 -2.63 4.95 10.68
C GLN A 99 -1.52 4.06 11.25
N LEU A 100 -0.43 4.65 11.76
CA LEU A 100 0.64 3.94 12.45
C LEU A 100 0.25 3.50 13.88
N LEU A 101 -0.84 4.06 14.43
CA LEU A 101 -1.28 3.81 15.82
C LEU A 101 -2.46 2.83 15.95
N THR A 102 -3.07 2.41 14.83
CA THR A 102 -4.24 1.52 14.78
C THR A 102 -3.86 0.13 14.34
#